data_AF-A0A9X3WXJ5-F1
#
_entry.id   AF-A0A9X3WXJ5-F1
#
_cell.length_a   1.000
_cell.length_b   1.000
_cell.length_c   1.000
_cell.angle_alpha   90.00
_cell.angle_beta   90.00
_cell.angle_gamma   90.00
#
_symmetry.space_group_name_H-M   'P 1'
#
loop_
_entity.id
_entity.type
_entity.pdbx_description
1 polymer ?
#
loop_
_entity_poly.entity_id
_entity_poly.type
_entity_poly.pdbx_seq_one_letter_code
_entity_poly.pdbx_strand_id
1 'polypeptide(L)'
;MEKKRRGLKRHKALRPLSHHHNQALFVALKLKRVGTEKSRFSVEEVREEVQLFWEPGGREHFREEEEILLTTYAQYASIDDKQISDMLLEHVKIGALMNKLLKADDDDPFELMHELGTLLETHIRKEERIIFPMIERALPEDKMNELAPYLHVN
;
A
#
# COMPACT_ATOMS: atom_id res chain seq x y z
N MET A 1 -28.21 -5.59 14.02
CA MET A 1 -27.06 -5.21 14.86
C MET A 1 -25.82 -5.21 13.98
N GLU A 2 -25.37 -4.03 13.56
CA GLU A 2 -24.13 -3.89 12.77
C GLU A 2 -22.94 -4.34 13.62
N LYS A 3 -22.30 -5.45 13.22
CA LYS A 3 -20.99 -5.83 13.78
C LYS A 3 -20.02 -4.70 13.46
N LYS A 4 -19.70 -3.87 14.45
CA LYS A 4 -18.59 -2.92 14.42
C LYS A 4 -17.37 -3.68 13.86
N ARG A 5 -16.95 -3.34 12.63
CA ARG A 5 -15.82 -4.01 11.97
C ARG A 5 -14.59 -3.78 12.84
N ARG A 6 -14.23 -4.79 13.64
CA ARG A 6 -13.01 -4.77 14.43
C ARG A 6 -11.87 -4.77 13.40
N GLY A 7 -11.05 -3.72 13.41
CA GLY A 7 -9.90 -3.63 12.50
C GLY A 7 -9.07 -4.91 12.57
N LEU A 8 -8.50 -5.31 11.42
CA LEU A 8 -7.60 -6.46 11.37
C LEU A 8 -6.46 -6.21 12.37
N LYS A 9 -6.26 -7.15 13.30
CA LYS A 9 -5.19 -7.06 14.28
C LYS A 9 -3.94 -7.66 13.67
N ARG A 10 -2.90 -6.83 13.54
CA ARG A 10 -1.59 -7.24 13.04
C ARG A 10 -0.62 -7.52 14.16
N HIS A 11 0.30 -8.44 13.88
CA HIS A 11 1.55 -8.58 14.61
C HIS A 11 2.23 -7.22 14.77
N LYS A 12 2.87 -6.99 15.91
CA LYS A 12 3.42 -5.66 16.26
C LYS A 12 4.37 -5.12 15.19
N ALA A 13 5.21 -5.99 14.62
CA ALA A 13 6.16 -5.63 13.57
C ALA A 13 5.52 -5.15 12.26
N LEU A 14 4.30 -5.62 11.93
CA LEU A 14 3.60 -5.21 10.70
C LEU A 14 2.73 -3.96 10.88
N ARG A 15 2.56 -3.48 12.12
CA ARG A 15 1.70 -2.33 12.38
C ARG A 15 2.15 -1.04 11.70
N PRO A 16 3.45 -0.74 11.57
CA PRO A 16 3.90 0.44 10.83
C PRO A 16 3.45 0.41 9.36
N LEU A 17 3.68 -0.71 8.67
CA LEU A 17 3.19 -0.93 7.30
C LEU A 17 1.66 -0.79 7.22
N SER A 18 0.92 -1.48 8.08
CA SER A 18 -0.54 -1.36 8.12
C SER A 18 -1.04 0.04 8.50
N HIS A 19 -0.27 0.82 9.25
CA HIS A 19 -0.62 2.22 9.53
C HIS A 19 -0.49 3.05 8.26
N HIS A 20 0.61 2.89 7.53
CA HIS A 20 0.84 3.54 6.25
C HIS A 20 -0.24 3.14 5.22
N HIS A 21 -0.68 1.88 5.19
CA HIS A 21 -1.85 1.44 4.40
C HIS A 21 -3.13 2.22 4.70
N ASN A 22 -3.40 2.54 5.97
CA ASN A 22 -4.59 3.32 6.30
C ASN A 22 -4.50 4.74 5.71
N GLN A 23 -3.33 5.37 5.75
CA GLN A 23 -3.10 6.67 5.11
C GLN A 23 -3.29 6.57 3.60
N ALA A 24 -2.69 5.56 2.97
CA ALA A 24 -2.80 5.28 1.54
C ALA A 24 -4.25 5.06 1.09
N LEU A 25 -5.10 4.42 1.91
CA LEU A 25 -6.53 4.25 1.62
C LEU A 25 -7.30 5.58 1.58
N PHE A 26 -6.90 6.58 2.36
CA PHE A 26 -7.49 7.92 2.26
C PHE A 26 -7.08 8.60 0.95
N VAL A 27 -5.82 8.48 0.55
CA VAL A 27 -5.32 8.97 -0.75
C VAL A 27 -6.06 8.29 -1.91
N ALA A 28 -6.16 6.95 -1.87
CA ALA A 28 -6.91 6.16 -2.84
C ALA A 28 -8.38 6.59 -2.95
N LEU A 29 -9.01 6.93 -1.82
CA LEU A 29 -10.39 7.41 -1.81
C LEU A 29 -10.55 8.79 -2.47
N LYS A 30 -9.61 9.71 -2.22
CA LYS A 30 -9.59 11.04 -2.84
C LYS A 30 -9.40 10.91 -4.35
N LEU A 31 -8.40 10.12 -4.76
CA LEU A 31 -8.10 9.79 -6.16
C LEU A 31 -9.32 9.27 -6.92
N LYS A 32 -10.08 8.31 -6.38
CA LYS A 32 -11.28 7.78 -7.04
C LYS A 32 -12.47 8.74 -7.12
N ARG A 33 -12.45 9.84 -6.36
CA ARG A 33 -13.59 10.76 -6.24
C ARG A 33 -13.37 12.09 -6.94
N VAL A 34 -12.12 12.47 -7.18
CA VAL A 34 -11.77 13.74 -7.82
C VAL A 34 -12.50 13.90 -9.16
N GLY A 35 -13.02 15.09 -9.44
CA GLY A 35 -13.84 15.36 -10.62
C GLY A 35 -15.31 14.90 -10.55
N THR A 36 -15.71 14.16 -9.50
CA THR A 36 -17.11 13.73 -9.31
C THR A 36 -17.87 14.63 -8.32
N GLU A 37 -19.19 14.49 -8.26
CA GLU A 37 -20.06 15.16 -7.27
C GLU A 37 -19.73 14.82 -5.81
N LYS A 38 -18.96 13.74 -5.59
CA LYS A 38 -18.50 13.29 -4.27
C LYS A 38 -17.13 13.83 -3.90
N SER A 39 -16.45 14.54 -4.82
CA SER A 39 -15.17 15.18 -4.52
C SER A 39 -15.37 16.32 -3.53
N ARG A 40 -14.39 16.49 -2.65
CA ARG A 40 -14.27 17.67 -1.77
C ARG A 40 -13.01 18.47 -2.06
N PHE A 41 -12.18 17.98 -2.97
CA PHE A 41 -10.85 18.49 -3.27
C PHE A 41 -10.71 18.75 -4.77
N SER A 42 -9.93 19.76 -5.14
CA SER A 42 -9.51 20.00 -6.52
C SER A 42 -8.52 18.93 -6.99
N VAL A 43 -8.22 18.91 -8.28
CA VAL A 43 -7.20 18.04 -8.86
C VAL A 43 -5.83 18.33 -8.25
N GLU A 44 -5.50 19.60 -8.08
CA GLU A 44 -4.24 20.09 -7.52
C GLU A 44 -4.09 19.68 -6.05
N GLU A 45 -5.13 19.88 -5.23
CA GLU A 45 -5.12 19.46 -3.82
C GLU A 45 -4.94 17.94 -3.68
N VAL A 46 -5.56 17.14 -4.56
CA VAL A 46 -5.37 15.68 -4.56
C VAL A 46 -3.95 15.33 -4.98
N ARG A 47 -3.36 16.05 -5.95
CA ARG A 47 -1.99 15.82 -6.40
C ARG A 47 -0.97 16.14 -5.31
N GLU A 48 -1.15 17.24 -4.59
CA GLU A 48 -0.31 17.61 -3.44
C GLU A 48 -0.35 16.54 -2.35
N GLU A 49 -1.54 16.02 -2.03
CA GLU A 49 -1.73 14.94 -1.07
C GLU A 49 -1.06 13.63 -1.51
N VAL A 50 -1.15 13.29 -2.81
CA VAL A 50 -0.43 12.15 -3.38
C VAL A 50 1.08 12.35 -3.25
N GLN A 51 1.60 13.54 -3.55
CA GLN A 51 3.01 13.85 -3.47
C GLN A 51 3.53 13.74 -2.03
N LEU A 52 2.80 14.32 -1.07
CA LEU A 52 3.13 14.28 0.37
C LEU A 52 3.11 12.85 0.93
N PHE A 53 2.28 11.96 0.38
CA PHE A 53 2.28 10.56 0.74
C PHE A 53 3.42 9.78 0.06
N TRP A 54 3.61 9.99 -1.26
CA TRP A 54 4.48 9.15 -2.08
C TRP A 54 5.97 9.41 -1.89
N GLU A 55 6.37 10.67 -1.84
CA GLU A 55 7.78 11.06 -1.80
C GLU A 55 8.51 10.67 -0.50
N PRO A 56 7.93 10.88 0.70
CA PRO A 56 8.60 10.52 1.95
C PRO A 56 8.41 9.05 2.37
N GLY A 57 7.24 8.46 2.09
CA GLY A 57 6.86 7.16 2.68
C GLY A 57 6.50 6.08 1.66
N GLY A 58 5.78 6.43 0.58
CA GLY A 58 5.30 5.50 -0.44
C GLY A 58 6.34 4.54 -1.01
N ARG A 59 7.51 5.06 -1.40
CA ARG A 59 8.59 4.24 -1.95
C ARG A 59 9.28 3.38 -0.90
N GLU A 60 9.51 3.94 0.29
CA GLU A 60 10.17 3.21 1.37
C GLU A 60 9.31 2.04 1.84
N HIS A 61 7.98 2.21 1.83
CA HIS A 61 7.03 1.14 2.12
C HIS A 61 7.25 -0.10 1.25
N PHE A 62 7.29 0.06 -0.08
CA PHE A 62 7.54 -1.07 -0.97
C PHE A 62 8.92 -1.68 -0.75
N ARG A 63 9.94 -0.87 -0.42
CA ARG A 63 11.28 -1.39 -0.13
C ARG A 63 11.31 -2.21 1.15
N GLU A 64 10.64 -1.78 2.21
CA GLU A 64 10.52 -2.56 3.43
C GLU A 64 9.81 -3.91 3.16
N GLU A 65 8.76 -3.91 2.34
CA GLU A 65 8.08 -5.14 1.97
C GLU A 65 8.94 -6.08 1.11
N GLU A 66 9.60 -5.54 0.09
CA GLU A 66 10.38 -6.32 -0.87
C GLU A 66 11.73 -6.78 -0.29
N GLU A 67 12.49 -5.86 0.28
CA GLU A 67 13.88 -6.07 0.67
C GLU A 67 14.01 -6.70 2.06
N ILE A 68 13.00 -6.55 2.94
CA ILE A 68 13.05 -7.00 4.34
C ILE A 68 11.99 -8.08 4.60
N LEU A 69 10.72 -7.79 4.33
CA LEU A 69 9.63 -8.67 4.73
C LEU A 69 9.58 -9.94 3.87
N LEU A 70 9.56 -9.81 2.54
CA LEU A 70 9.53 -10.94 1.62
C LEU A 70 10.83 -11.75 1.64
N THR A 71 11.99 -11.10 1.77
CA THR A 71 13.28 -11.80 1.89
C THR A 71 13.35 -12.64 3.16
N THR A 72 12.79 -12.15 4.27
CA THR A 72 12.69 -12.93 5.51
C THR A 72 11.70 -14.07 5.35
N TYR A 73 10.54 -13.83 4.73
CA TYR A 73 9.55 -14.87 4.43
C TYR A 73 10.11 -16.02 3.58
N ALA A 74 10.95 -15.70 2.59
CA ALA A 74 11.58 -16.69 1.70
C ALA A 74 12.48 -17.70 2.44
N GLN A 75 12.91 -17.41 3.67
CA GLN A 75 13.68 -18.34 4.51
C GLN A 75 12.80 -19.43 5.13
N TYR A 76 11.48 -19.21 5.20
CA TYR A 76 10.52 -20.07 5.93
C TYR A 76 9.45 -20.69 5.02
N ALA A 77 9.17 -20.09 3.87
CA ALA A 77 8.16 -20.58 2.94
C ALA A 77 8.53 -20.26 1.48
N SER A 78 7.90 -21.00 0.55
CA SER A 78 8.10 -20.79 -0.88
C SER A 78 7.58 -19.42 -1.32
N ILE A 79 8.36 -18.73 -2.14
CA ILE A 79 7.96 -17.49 -2.81
C ILE A 79 7.36 -17.71 -4.19
N ASP A 80 7.33 -18.96 -4.68
CA ASP A 80 6.61 -19.34 -5.91
C ASP A 80 5.10 -19.38 -5.64
N ASP A 81 4.55 -18.20 -5.34
CA ASP A 81 3.15 -17.97 -5.04
C ASP A 81 2.62 -16.83 -5.93
N LYS A 82 1.48 -17.07 -6.57
CA LYS A 82 0.83 -16.10 -7.45
C LYS A 82 0.51 -14.78 -6.72
N GLN A 83 0.17 -14.83 -5.43
CA GLN A 83 -0.15 -13.64 -4.65
C GLN A 83 1.06 -12.71 -4.51
N ILE A 84 2.25 -13.29 -4.29
CA ILE A 84 3.51 -12.53 -4.18
C ILE A 84 3.87 -11.91 -5.52
N SER A 85 3.85 -12.69 -6.61
CA SER A 85 4.15 -12.16 -7.95
C SER A 85 3.14 -11.09 -8.40
N ASP A 86 1.85 -11.27 -8.11
CA ASP A 86 0.83 -10.25 -8.41
C ASP A 86 1.07 -8.96 -7.59
N MET A 87 1.46 -9.07 -6.31
CA MET A 87 1.76 -7.93 -5.45
C MET A 87 2.95 -7.12 -5.99
N LEU A 88 4.05 -7.79 -6.35
CA LEU A 88 5.23 -7.14 -6.94
C LEU A 88 4.91 -6.46 -8.29
N LEU A 89 4.08 -7.10 -9.13
CA LEU A 89 3.61 -6.48 -10.37
C LEU A 89 2.77 -5.22 -10.09
N GLU A 90 1.97 -5.23 -9.03
CA GLU A 90 1.20 -4.07 -8.59
C GLU A 90 2.11 -2.94 -8.10
N HIS A 91 3.19 -3.22 -7.36
CA HIS A 91 4.17 -2.20 -6.94
C HIS A 91 4.74 -1.44 -8.14
N VAL A 92 5.16 -2.17 -9.18
CA VAL A 92 5.72 -1.56 -10.40
C VAL A 92 4.68 -0.68 -11.09
N LYS A 93 3.43 -1.14 -11.20
CA LYS A 93 2.34 -0.36 -11.82
C LYS A 93 2.01 0.89 -11.01
N ILE A 94 1.86 0.75 -9.68
CA ILE A 94 1.58 1.88 -8.79
C ILE A 94 2.71 2.90 -8.89
N GLY A 95 3.97 2.48 -8.82
CA GLY A 95 5.12 3.36 -8.96
C GLY A 95 5.15 4.09 -10.32
N ALA A 96 4.82 3.40 -11.41
CA ALA A 96 4.71 4.03 -12.73
C ALA A 96 3.61 5.10 -12.79
N LEU A 97 2.41 4.79 -12.28
CA LEU A 97 1.28 5.71 -12.25
C LEU A 97 1.54 6.92 -11.33
N MET A 98 2.15 6.70 -10.16
CA MET A 98 2.59 7.77 -9.26
C MET A 98 3.58 8.72 -9.95
N ASN A 99 4.60 8.16 -10.61
CA ASN A 99 5.58 8.96 -11.34
C ASN A 99 4.96 9.75 -12.49
N LYS A 100 4.04 9.15 -13.24
CA LYS A 100 3.32 9.83 -14.32
C LYS A 100 2.48 10.98 -13.74
N LEU A 101 1.71 10.69 -12.70
CA LEU A 101 0.83 11.68 -12.05
C LEU A 101 1.61 12.85 -11.46
N LEU A 102 2.82 12.64 -10.92
CA LEU A 102 3.59 13.72 -10.29
C LEU A 102 4.46 14.52 -11.26
N LYS A 103 4.74 14.01 -12.46
CA LYS A 103 5.64 14.66 -13.44
C LYS A 103 4.93 15.26 -14.65
N ALA A 104 3.71 14.84 -14.96
CA ALA A 104 2.99 15.30 -16.14
C ALA A 104 2.12 16.53 -15.85
N ASP A 105 2.23 17.55 -16.71
CA ASP A 105 1.17 18.51 -16.96
C ASP A 105 0.20 17.87 -17.96
N ASP A 106 -0.68 17.00 -17.45
CA ASP A 106 -1.68 16.29 -18.26
C ASP A 106 -2.97 17.12 -18.27
N ASP A 107 -3.49 17.42 -19.47
CA ASP A 107 -4.70 18.24 -19.64
C ASP A 107 -5.97 17.53 -19.11
N ASP A 108 -5.94 16.19 -19.00
CA ASP A 108 -7.00 15.38 -18.38
C ASP A 108 -6.41 14.30 -17.45
N PRO A 109 -6.25 14.61 -16.15
CA PRO A 109 -5.67 13.67 -15.19
C PRO A 109 -6.68 12.68 -14.59
N PHE A 110 -7.96 12.74 -14.95
CA PHE A 110 -9.01 12.01 -14.23
C PHE A 110 -8.88 10.49 -14.38
N GLU A 111 -8.67 10.00 -15.60
CA GLU A 111 -8.52 8.56 -15.87
C GLU A 111 -7.34 7.99 -15.07
N LEU A 112 -6.19 8.67 -15.13
CA LEU A 112 -4.98 8.30 -14.41
C LEU A 112 -5.19 8.27 -12.89
N MET A 113 -5.83 9.30 -12.33
CA MET A 113 -6.12 9.38 -10.90
C MET A 113 -7.08 8.28 -10.46
N HIS A 114 -8.13 7.99 -11.23
CA HIS A 114 -9.13 6.97 -10.90
C HIS A 114 -8.54 5.56 -10.99
N GLU A 115 -7.71 5.29 -12.00
CA GLU A 115 -6.97 4.04 -12.15
C GLU A 115 -6.06 3.81 -10.93
N LEU A 116 -5.22 4.80 -10.61
CA LEU A 116 -4.30 4.73 -9.48
C LEU A 116 -5.03 4.50 -8.16
N GLY A 117 -6.13 5.24 -7.91
CA GLY A 117 -6.90 5.08 -6.68
C GLY A 117 -7.57 3.71 -6.55
N THR A 118 -8.00 3.11 -7.66
CA THR A 118 -8.57 1.75 -7.68
C THR A 118 -7.50 0.69 -7.46
N LEU A 119 -6.35 0.84 -8.13
CA LEU A 119 -5.22 -0.07 -8.00
C LEU A 119 -4.67 -0.06 -6.58
N LEU A 120 -4.44 1.13 -6.01
CA LEU A 120 -3.90 1.29 -4.66
C LEU A 120 -4.82 0.66 -3.59
N GLU A 121 -6.14 0.88 -3.67
CA GLU A 121 -7.07 0.22 -2.75
C GLU A 121 -7.03 -1.32 -2.90
N THR A 122 -7.03 -1.81 -4.14
CA THR A 122 -7.07 -3.25 -4.43
C THR A 122 -5.82 -3.94 -3.90
N HIS A 123 -4.67 -3.32 -4.13
CA HIS A 123 -3.35 -3.74 -3.68
C HIS A 123 -3.27 -3.81 -2.16
N ILE A 124 -3.58 -2.72 -1.44
CA ILE A 124 -3.60 -2.67 0.03
C ILE A 124 -4.52 -3.75 0.62
N ARG A 125 -5.69 -3.97 -0.01
CA ARG A 125 -6.62 -5.01 0.44
C ARG A 125 -6.04 -6.41 0.27
N LYS A 126 -5.25 -6.66 -0.78
CA LYS A 126 -4.56 -7.94 -0.99
C LYS A 126 -3.53 -8.15 0.10
N GLU A 127 -2.70 -7.15 0.38
CA GLU A 127 -1.65 -7.28 1.39
C GLU A 127 -2.22 -7.55 2.77
N GLU A 128 -3.17 -6.72 3.19
CA GLU A 128 -3.83 -6.90 4.48
C GLU A 128 -4.55 -8.25 4.56
N ARG A 129 -5.27 -8.69 3.52
CA ARG A 129 -6.13 -9.87 3.68
C ARG A 129 -5.45 -11.19 3.35
N ILE A 130 -4.35 -11.14 2.60
CA ILE A 130 -3.73 -12.32 2.01
C ILE A 130 -2.26 -12.36 2.39
N ILE A 131 -1.46 -11.38 1.99
CA ILE A 131 0.00 -11.41 2.13
C ILE A 131 0.43 -11.38 3.60
N PHE A 132 -0.02 -10.40 4.38
CA PHE A 132 0.34 -10.28 5.80
C PHE A 132 -0.10 -11.52 6.60
N PRO A 133 -1.33 -12.04 6.46
CA PRO A 133 -1.71 -13.30 7.08
C PRO A 133 -0.88 -14.52 6.62
N MET A 134 -0.42 -14.57 5.37
CA MET A 134 0.48 -15.63 4.91
C MET A 134 1.82 -15.57 5.62
N ILE A 135 2.39 -14.37 5.76
CA ILE A 135 3.66 -14.14 6.45
C ILE A 135 3.53 -14.44 7.95
N GLU A 136 2.50 -13.90 8.61
CA GLU A 136 2.23 -14.14 10.04
C GLU A 136 2.05 -15.63 10.37
N ARG A 137 1.62 -16.46 9.42
CA ARG A 137 1.50 -17.92 9.60
C ARG A 137 2.82 -18.67 9.37
N ALA A 138 3.69 -18.17 8.51
CA ALA A 138 4.92 -18.84 8.12
C ALA A 138 6.08 -18.51 9.06
N LEU A 139 6.18 -17.26 9.52
CA LEU A 139 7.30 -16.81 10.34
C LEU A 139 7.09 -17.19 11.81
N PRO A 140 8.10 -17.80 12.47
CA PRO A 140 8.15 -17.92 13.91
C PRO A 140 8.06 -16.56 14.63
N GLU A 141 7.51 -16.55 15.85
CA GLU A 141 7.30 -15.34 16.65
C GLU A 141 8.60 -14.57 16.93
N ASP A 142 9.71 -15.25 17.21
CA ASP A 142 11.02 -14.65 17.40
C ASP A 142 11.48 -13.88 16.15
N LYS A 143 11.28 -14.47 14.96
CA LYS A 143 11.60 -13.81 13.69
C LYS A 143 10.69 -12.65 13.38
N MET A 144 9.40 -12.77 13.67
CA MET A 144 8.48 -11.63 13.57
C MET A 144 8.88 -10.47 14.48
N ASN A 145 9.45 -10.76 15.65
CA ASN A 145 9.93 -9.72 16.57
C ASN A 145 11.26 -9.08 16.12
N GLU A 146 12.15 -9.85 15.50
CA GLU A 146 13.40 -9.34 14.90
C GLU A 146 13.15 -8.32 13.78
N LEU A 147 12.02 -8.41 13.07
CA LEU A 147 11.65 -7.47 12.01
C LEU A 147 11.24 -6.08 12.53
N ALA A 148 10.76 -5.98 13.76
CA ALA A 148 10.13 -4.77 14.28
C ALA A 148 10.99 -3.48 14.21
N PRO A 149 12.32 -3.52 14.41
CA PRO A 149 13.16 -2.32 14.28
C PRO A 149 13.37 -1.84 12.85
N TYR A 150 13.09 -2.69 11.86
CA TYR A 150 13.39 -2.43 10.45
C TYR A 150 12.14 -2.02 9.66
N LEU A 151 10.94 -2.35 10.14
CA LEU A 151 9.68 -1.98 9.51
C LEU A 151 9.13 -0.73 10.19
N HIS A 152 9.35 0.45 9.62
CA HIS A 152 9.15 1.71 10.32
C HIS A 152 8.65 2.87 9.46
N VAL A 153 8.30 2.63 8.18
CA VAL A 153 7.90 3.65 7.17
C VAL A 153 7.47 4.98 7.79
N ASN A 154 8.32 5.97 7.54
CA ASN A 154 8.32 7.32 8.12
C ASN A 154 7.05 8.11 7.83
#